data_AF-A0A3C1VPZ0-F1
#
_entry.id   AF-A0A3C1VPZ0-F1
#
_cell.length_a   1.000
_cell.length_b   1.000
_cell.length_c   1.000
_cell.angle_alpha   90.00
_cell.angle_beta   90.00
_cell.angle_gamma   90.00
#
_symmetry.space_group_name_H-M   'P 1'
#
loop_
_entity.id
_entity.type
_entity.pdbx_description
1 polymer ?
#
loop_
_entity_poly.entity_id
_entity_poly.type
_entity_poly.pdbx_seq_one_letter_code
_entity_poly.pdbx_strand_id
1 'polypeptide(L)'
;MAIEKVKPIPRHTARLDFSGDVLQQELTSTTEVVDYFIERFMRVAPGADARRMLVKFLNEELGTSNIEEAQTYMEDALRMMVHLLLSQPEYQLS
;
A
#
# COMPACT_ATOMS: atom_id res chain seq x y z
N MET A 1 -7.80 26.63 35.64
CA MET A 1 -7.52 25.71 34.51
C MET A 1 -8.82 24.98 34.18
N ALA A 2 -9.56 25.40 33.15
CA ALA A 2 -10.77 24.71 32.70
C ALA A 2 -10.39 23.80 31.52
N ILE A 3 -10.45 22.49 31.71
CA ILE A 3 -10.33 21.51 30.61
C ILE A 3 -11.72 21.36 30.03
N GLU A 4 -11.95 21.98 28.87
CA GLU A 4 -13.20 21.83 28.13
C GLU A 4 -13.22 20.45 27.46
N LYS A 5 -14.18 19.59 27.81
CA LYS A 5 -14.33 18.26 27.20
C LYS A 5 -14.81 18.42 25.75
N VAL A 6 -13.90 18.29 24.80
CA VAL A 6 -14.21 18.28 23.36
C VAL A 6 -15.03 17.04 23.03
N LYS A 7 -16.07 17.18 22.19
CA LYS A 7 -16.85 16.05 21.70
C LYS A 7 -15.91 15.06 20.98
N PRO A 8 -15.93 13.76 21.33
CA PRO A 8 -15.13 12.76 20.64
C PRO A 8 -15.53 12.68 19.17
N ILE A 9 -14.54 12.71 18.28
CA ILE A 9 -14.74 12.37 16.87
C ILE A 9 -14.76 10.84 16.77
N PRO A 10 -15.85 10.22 16.26
CA PRO A 10 -15.89 8.78 16.05
C PRO A 10 -14.76 8.36 15.11
N ARG A 11 -13.88 7.47 15.58
CA ARG A 11 -12.78 6.93 14.78
C ARG A 11 -13.21 5.58 14.25
N HIS A 12 -13.49 5.51 12.95
CA HIS A 12 -13.69 4.25 12.24
C HIS A 12 -12.44 3.95 11.44
N THR A 13 -11.97 2.70 11.50
CA THR A 13 -10.93 2.25 10.57
C THR A 13 -11.51 2.19 9.17
N ALA A 14 -10.70 2.59 8.19
CA ALA A 14 -11.07 2.40 6.79
C ALA A 14 -11.22 0.90 6.51
N ARG A 15 -12.35 0.51 5.91
CA ARG A 15 -12.54 -0.85 5.38
C ARG A 15 -11.85 -0.91 4.03
N LEU A 16 -10.58 -1.28 4.04
CA LEU A 16 -9.75 -1.44 2.85
C LEU A 16 -9.60 -2.93 2.56
N ASP A 17 -9.65 -3.30 1.28
CA ASP A 17 -9.42 -4.65 0.76
C ASP A 17 -8.48 -4.55 -0.44
N PHE A 18 -7.17 -4.58 -0.17
CA PHE A 18 -6.16 -4.41 -1.21
C PHE A 18 -6.01 -5.66 -2.06
N SER A 19 -6.21 -6.83 -1.47
CA SER A 19 -6.20 -8.10 -2.18
C SER A 19 -7.33 -8.16 -3.20
N GLY A 20 -8.54 -7.74 -2.81
CA GLY A 20 -9.67 -7.60 -3.72
C GLY A 20 -9.38 -6.66 -4.89
N ASP A 21 -8.77 -5.51 -4.62
CA ASP A 21 -8.35 -4.57 -5.66
C ASP A 21 -7.33 -5.18 -6.63
N VAL A 22 -6.31 -5.88 -6.13
CA VAL A 22 -5.27 -6.55 -6.94
C VAL A 22 -5.88 -7.62 -7.85
N LEU A 23 -6.78 -8.45 -7.31
CA LEU A 23 -7.47 -9.49 -8.07
C LEU A 23 -8.41 -8.91 -9.13
N GLN A 24 -9.13 -7.83 -8.80
CA GLN A 24 -10.03 -7.17 -9.74
C GLN A 24 -9.30 -6.54 -10.92
N GLN A 25 -8.06 -6.09 -10.71
CA GLN A 25 -7.19 -5.54 -11.76
C GLN A 25 -6.39 -6.61 -12.51
N GLU A 26 -6.58 -7.90 -12.19
CA GLU A 26 -5.91 -9.04 -12.84
C GLU A 26 -4.37 -8.93 -12.82
N LEU A 27 -3.80 -8.36 -11.75
CA LEU A 27 -2.35 -8.16 -11.63
C LEU A 27 -1.66 -9.50 -11.32
N THR A 28 -0.57 -9.77 -12.02
CA THR A 28 0.09 -11.08 -12.00
C THR A 28 1.40 -11.08 -11.23
N SER A 29 2.07 -9.92 -11.14
CA SER A 29 3.36 -9.79 -10.46
C SER A 29 3.39 -8.71 -9.39
N THR A 30 4.29 -8.87 -8.42
CA THR A 30 4.55 -7.84 -7.40
C THR A 30 5.00 -6.50 -7.99
N THR A 31 5.63 -6.52 -9.16
CA THR A 31 6.02 -5.29 -9.88
C THR A 31 4.78 -4.55 -10.37
N GLU A 32 3.85 -5.25 -11.00
CA GLU A 32 2.57 -4.69 -11.45
C GLU A 32 1.74 -4.15 -10.28
N VAL A 33 1.73 -4.87 -9.16
CA VAL A 33 1.04 -4.42 -7.93
C VAL A 33 1.63 -3.12 -7.39
N VAL A 34 2.95 -3.02 -7.29
CA VAL A 34 3.61 -1.78 -6.82
C VAL A 34 3.33 -0.63 -7.78
N ASP A 35 3.42 -0.87 -9.09
CA ASP A 35 3.13 0.15 -10.11
C ASP A 35 1.69 0.66 -10.01
N TYR A 36 0.73 -0.27 -9.89
CA TYR A 36 -0.68 0.07 -9.70
C TYR A 36 -0.91 0.96 -8.47
N PHE A 37 -0.32 0.62 -7.32
CA PHE A 37 -0.51 1.43 -6.12
C PHE A 37 0.23 2.77 -6.16
N ILE A 38 1.38 2.86 -6.84
CA ILE A 38 2.05 4.13 -7.13
C ILE A 38 1.10 5.02 -7.95
N GLU A 39 0.55 4.53 -9.05
CA GLU A 39 -0.36 5.29 -9.90
C GLU A 39 -1.64 5.70 -9.16
N ARG A 40 -2.15 4.82 -8.29
CA ARG A 40 -3.38 5.08 -7.52
C ARG A 40 -3.21 6.12 -6.43
N PHE A 41 -2.08 6.10 -5.71
CA PHE A 41 -1.92 6.91 -4.49
C PHE A 41 -0.96 8.07 -4.62
N MET A 42 -0.07 8.07 -5.62
CA MET A 42 0.97 9.09 -5.73
C MET A 42 0.73 10.03 -6.91
N ARG A 43 0.64 11.33 -6.60
CA ARG A 43 0.60 12.37 -7.63
C ARG A 43 1.95 12.56 -8.31
N VAL A 44 3.02 12.41 -7.54
CA VAL A 44 4.40 12.44 -8.01
C VAL A 44 4.96 11.03 -7.81
N ALA A 45 5.33 10.36 -8.91
CA ALA A 45 5.89 9.02 -8.84
C ALA A 45 7.20 9.03 -8.04
N PRO A 46 7.48 7.98 -7.24
CA PRO A 46 8.69 7.90 -6.47
C PRO A 46 9.90 7.66 -7.39
N GLY A 47 11.09 8.00 -6.90
CA GLY A 47 12.34 7.70 -7.61
C GLY A 47 12.50 6.21 -7.93
N ALA A 48 13.27 5.89 -8.98
CA ALA A 48 13.46 4.51 -9.43
C ALA A 48 14.04 3.58 -8.34
N ASP A 49 14.87 4.11 -7.45
CA ASP A 49 15.40 3.37 -6.29
C ASP A 49 14.30 3.03 -5.27
N ALA A 50 13.43 3.99 -4.96
CA ALA A 50 12.31 3.77 -4.04
C ALA A 50 11.31 2.77 -4.62
N ARG A 51 11.00 2.85 -5.92
CA ARG A 51 10.18 1.85 -6.62
C ARG A 51 10.81 0.44 -6.53
N ARG A 52 12.10 0.30 -6.82
CA ARG A 52 12.80 -0.99 -6.70
C ARG A 52 12.78 -1.54 -5.28
N MET A 53 12.94 -0.66 -4.28
CA MET A 53 12.85 -1.02 -2.87
C MET A 53 11.46 -1.55 -2.52
N LEU A 54 10.38 -0.90 -2.97
CA LEU A 54 9.00 -1.34 -2.73
C LEU A 54 8.71 -2.70 -3.36
N VAL A 55 9.14 -2.92 -4.61
CA VAL A 55 9.01 -4.24 -5.28
C VAL A 55 9.78 -5.32 -4.54
N LYS A 56 11.02 -5.02 -4.15
CA LYS A 56 11.84 -5.95 -3.38
C LYS A 56 11.18 -6.29 -2.04
N PHE A 57 10.69 -5.29 -1.33
CA PHE A 57 9.99 -5.46 -0.06
C PHE A 57 8.78 -6.38 -0.21
N LEU A 58 7.92 -6.14 -1.21
CA LEU A 58 6.73 -6.97 -1.42
C LEU A 58 7.09 -8.41 -1.80
N ASN A 59 8.12 -8.62 -2.62
CA ASN A 59 8.63 -9.96 -2.94
C ASN A 59 9.13 -10.71 -1.69
N GLU A 60 9.83 -10.02 -0.80
CA GLU A 60 10.36 -10.61 0.44
C GLU A 60 9.23 -10.97 1.42
N GLU A 61 8.23 -10.10 1.58
CA GLU A 61 7.08 -10.37 2.46
C GLU A 61 6.18 -11.50 1.94
N LEU A 62 5.99 -11.60 0.62
CA LEU A 62 5.19 -12.68 0.02
C LEU A 62 5.97 -13.99 -0.14
N GLY A 63 7.30 -13.93 -0.18
CA GLY A 63 8.16 -15.08 -0.51
C GLY A 63 8.08 -15.52 -1.99
N THR A 64 7.33 -14.80 -2.82
CA THR A 64 7.16 -15.04 -4.25
C THR A 64 6.91 -13.71 -4.98
N SER A 65 7.14 -13.72 -6.29
CA SER A 65 6.76 -12.60 -7.17
C SER A 65 5.44 -12.83 -7.90
N ASN A 66 4.89 -14.04 -7.83
CA ASN A 66 3.67 -14.44 -8.49
C ASN A 66 2.45 -14.19 -7.58
N ILE A 67 1.57 -13.30 -7.99
CA ILE A 67 0.37 -12.96 -7.22
C ILE A 67 -0.58 -14.15 -7.12
N GLU A 68 -0.63 -15.03 -8.13
CA GLU A 68 -1.50 -16.20 -8.13
C GLU A 68 -1.20 -17.14 -6.95
N GLU A 69 0.07 -17.27 -6.58
CA GLU A 69 0.52 -18.08 -5.45
C GLU A 69 0.20 -17.45 -4.08
N ALA A 70 0.03 -16.12 -4.04
CA ALA A 70 -0.13 -15.35 -2.81
C ALA A 70 -1.57 -14.90 -2.52
N GLN A 71 -2.52 -15.19 -3.40
CA GLN A 71 -3.90 -14.64 -3.35
C GLN A 71 -4.60 -14.82 -2.01
N THR A 72 -4.29 -15.88 -1.26
CA THR A 72 -4.96 -16.22 0.01
C THR A 72 -4.34 -15.55 1.23
N TYR A 73 -3.17 -14.92 1.12
CA TYR A 73 -2.43 -14.34 2.25
C TYR A 73 -1.77 -12.99 1.97
N MET A 74 -1.94 -12.39 0.79
CA MET A 74 -1.24 -11.16 0.41
C MET A 74 -1.70 -9.89 1.14
N GLU A 75 -2.88 -9.89 1.78
CA GLU A 75 -3.47 -8.67 2.36
C GLU A 75 -2.56 -7.96 3.36
N ASP A 76 -1.91 -8.70 4.26
CA ASP A 76 -1.04 -8.12 5.29
C ASP A 76 0.23 -7.52 4.67
N ALA A 77 0.85 -8.22 3.71
CA ALA A 77 2.01 -7.73 2.98
C ALA A 77 1.68 -6.47 2.15
N LEU A 78 0.51 -6.44 1.51
CA LEU A 78 0.01 -5.27 0.78
C LEU A 78 -0.19 -4.07 1.71
N ARG A 79 -0.74 -4.28 2.92
CA ARG A 79 -0.89 -3.20 3.92
C ARG A 79 0.45 -2.62 4.34
N MET A 80 1.45 -3.47 4.57
CA MET A 80 2.80 -3.02 4.92
C MET A 80 3.46 -2.27 3.75
N MET A 81 3.31 -2.77 2.52
CA MET A 81 3.82 -2.10 1.32
C MET A 81 3.17 -0.74 1.12
N VAL A 82 1.84 -0.64 1.25
CA VAL A 82 1.11 0.63 1.13
C VAL A 82 1.53 1.59 2.25
N HIS A 83 1.75 1.11 3.46
CA HIS A 83 2.29 1.94 4.54
C HIS A 83 3.65 2.54 4.17
N LEU A 84 4.56 1.76 3.59
CA LEU A 84 5.86 2.25 3.12
C LEU A 84 5.74 3.21 1.93
N LEU A 85 4.84 2.94 0.99
CA LEU A 85 4.55 3.80 -0.16
C LEU A 85 4.08 5.18 0.30
N LEU A 86 3.12 5.24 1.22
CA LEU A 86 2.58 6.50 1.75
C LEU A 86 3.59 7.25 2.64
N SER A 87 4.65 6.57 3.06
CA SER A 87 5.77 7.17 3.81
C SER A 87 6.86 7.74 2.90
N GLN A 88 6.77 7.57 1.58
CA GLN A 88 7.74 8.15 0.64
C GLN A 88 7.61 9.68 0.58
N PRO A 89 8.74 10.42 0.43
CA PRO A 89 8.71 11.88 0.42
C PRO A 89 7.84 12.45 -0.71
N GLU A 90 7.76 11.76 -1.85
CA GLU A 90 6.99 12.21 -3.02
C GLU A 90 5.47 12.26 -2.73
N TYR A 91 4.97 11.49 -1.77
CA TYR A 91 3.57 11.58 -1.32
C TYR A 91 3.24 12.95 -0.69
N GLN A 92 4.23 13.59 -0.06
CA GLN A 92 4.08 14.88 0.63
C GLN A 92 4.18 16.10 -0.30
N LEU A 93 4.50 15.89 -1.58
CA LEU A 93 4.66 16.97 -2.56
C LEU A 93 3.32 17.36 -3.23
N SER A 94 2.19 17.01 -2.62
CA SER A 94 0.84 17.14 -3.19
C SER A 94 0.07 18.37 -2.74
#